data_AF-A0ABD7YYV8-F1
#
_entry.id   AF-A0ABD7YYV8-F1
#
_cell.length_a   1.000
_cell.length_b   1.000
_cell.length_c   1.000
_cell.angle_alpha   90.00
_cell.angle_beta   90.00
_cell.angle_gamma   90.00
#
_symmetry.space_group_name_H-M   'P 1'
#
loop_
_entity.id
_entity.type
_entity.pdbx_description
1 polymer ?
#
loop_
_entity_poly.entity_id
_entity_poly.type
_entity_poly.pdbx_seq_one_letter_code
_entity_poly.pdbx_strand_id
1 'polypeptide(L)' 'MLEIVKPSSERITYPVARRDPDYGFIVLFFSESHGVVISTTEENEYNIGDTSLSWLSCKNSDDWEPIDITISG' A
#
# COMPACT_ATOMS: atom_id res chain seq x y z
N MET A 1 -27.42 16.79 22.59
CA MET A 1 -26.66 17.35 21.47
C MET A 1 -26.15 16.17 20.67
N LEU A 2 -26.60 16.01 19.43
CA LEU A 2 -26.16 14.92 18.55
C LEU A 2 -25.02 15.48 17.70
N GLU A 3 -23.79 15.07 17.98
CA GLU A 3 -22.66 15.37 17.11
C GLU A 3 -22.75 14.53 15.85
N ILE A 4 -22.90 15.21 14.72
CA ILE A 4 -22.73 14.58 13.41
C ILE A 4 -21.22 14.55 13.16
N VAL A 5 -20.59 13.44 13.53
CA VAL A 5 -19.21 13.15 13.13
C VAL A 5 -19.21 12.96 11.62
N LYS A 6 -18.69 13.94 10.87
CA LYS A 6 -18.41 13.74 9.44
C LYS A 6 -17.48 12.53 9.35
N PRO A 7 -17.78 11.51 8.52
CA PRO A 7 -16.84 10.42 8.32
C PRO A 7 -15.59 11.01 7.65
N SER A 8 -14.57 11.29 8.47
CA SER A 8 -13.24 11.66 8.00
C SER A 8 -12.50 10.38 7.66
N SER A 9 -12.89 9.75 6.56
CA SER A 9 -11.98 8.87 5.85
C SER A 9 -12.29 8.99 4.38
N GLU A 10 -11.34 9.55 3.63
CA GLU A 10 -11.23 9.20 2.23
C GLU A 10 -11.30 7.68 2.14
N ARG A 11 -12.38 7.18 1.53
CA ARG A 11 -12.54 5.75 1.30
C ARG A 11 -11.49 5.38 0.26
N ILE A 12 -10.41 4.77 0.72
CA ILE A 12 -9.42 4.17 -0.18
C ILE A 12 -10.15 3.18 -1.08
N THR A 13 -10.05 3.42 -2.38
CA THR A 13 -10.54 2.50 -3.40
C THR A 13 -9.36 1.66 -3.85
N TYR A 14 -9.42 0.37 -3.59
CA TYR A 14 -8.38 -0.56 -4.00
C TYR A 14 -8.47 -0.88 -5.50
N PRO A 15 -7.35 -1.23 -6.16
CA PRO A 15 -6.02 -1.39 -5.57
C PRO A 15 -5.30 -0.04 -5.35
N VAL A 16 -4.35 -0.01 -4.41
CA VAL A 16 -3.46 1.14 -4.19
C VAL A 16 -2.00 0.71 -4.17
N ALA A 17 -1.14 1.50 -4.80
CA ALA A 17 0.29 1.28 -4.77
C ALA A 17 0.92 2.09 -3.64
N ARG A 18 1.82 1.44 -2.91
CA ARG A 18 2.62 2.03 -1.84
C ARG A 18 4.06 1.63 -1.99
N ARG A 19 4.95 2.57 -1.70
CA ARG A 19 6.38 2.35 -1.66
C ARG A 19 6.86 2.38 -0.22
N ASP A 20 7.68 1.42 0.14
CA ASP A 20 8.41 1.46 1.41
C ASP A 20 9.53 2.52 1.30
N PRO A 21 9.63 3.49 2.22
CA PRO A 21 10.59 4.59 2.10
C PRO A 21 12.04 4.18 2.38
N ASP A 22 12.27 3.11 3.15
CA ASP A 22 13.60 2.69 3.60
C ASP A 22 14.27 1.76 2.57
N TYR A 23 13.51 0.79 2.07
CA TYR A 23 13.95 -0.29 1.19
C TYR A 23 13.52 -0.07 -0.27
N GLY A 24 12.56 0.82 -0.51
CA GLY A 24 12.17 1.26 -1.84
C GLY A 24 11.34 0.26 -2.66
N PHE A 25 11.00 -0.91 -2.11
CA PHE A 25 10.09 -1.85 -2.78
C PHE A 25 8.67 -1.30 -2.85
N ILE A 26 7.91 -1.77 -3.83
CA ILE A 26 6.55 -1.32 -4.09
C ILE A 26 5.60 -2.49 -3.91
N VAL A 27 4.55 -2.27 -3.12
CA VAL A 27 3.45 -3.22 -2.92
C VAL A 27 2.18 -2.65 -3.54
N LEU A 28 1.51 -3.46 -4.35
CA LEU A 28 0.15 -3.22 -4.80
C LEU A 28 -0.83 -3.87 -3.83
N PHE A 29 -1.54 -3.05 -3.05
CA PHE A 29 -2.49 -3.48 -2.04
C PHE A 29 -3.89 -3.67 -2.64
N PHE A 30 -4.53 -4.78 -2.29
CA PHE A 30 -5.92 -5.13 -2.64
C PHE A 30 -6.87 -4.99 -1.44
N SER A 31 -6.31 -4.95 -0.23
CA SER A 31 -6.98 -4.56 1.01
C SER A 31 -5.96 -3.89 1.94
N GLU A 32 -6.34 -3.57 3.18
CA GLU A 32 -5.49 -2.78 4.08
C GLU A 32 -4.12 -3.41 4.37
N SER A 33 -4.04 -4.74 4.44
CA SER A 33 -2.81 -5.48 4.75
C SER A 33 -2.50 -6.59 3.74
N HIS A 34 -3.31 -6.72 2.69
CA HIS A 34 -3.10 -7.71 1.62
C HIS A 34 -2.57 -7.02 0.37
N GLY A 35 -1.40 -7.47 -0.10
CA GLY A 35 -0.81 -6.95 -1.33
C GLY A 35 0.25 -7.86 -1.92
N VAL A 36 0.68 -7.49 -3.12
CA VAL A 36 1.73 -8.17 -3.89
C VAL A 36 2.88 -7.20 -4.18
N VAL A 37 4.12 -7.67 -4.07
CA VAL A 37 5.30 -6.89 -4.44
C VAL A 37 5.38 -6.79 -5.97
N ILE A 38 5.38 -5.58 -6.51
CA ILE A 38 5.40 -5.32 -7.96
C ILE A 38 6.73 -4.71 -8.45
N SER A 39 7.57 -4.23 -7.53
CA SER A 39 8.89 -3.70 -7.83
C SER A 39 9.78 -3.83 -6.60
N THR A 40 11.06 -4.07 -6.80
CA THR A 40 12.05 -4.23 -5.75
C THR A 40 13.39 -3.61 -6.18
N THR A 41 14.31 -3.44 -5.23
CA THR A 41 15.71 -3.09 -5.47
C THR A 41 16.59 -4.34 -5.30
N GLU A 42 17.85 -4.31 -5.74
CA GLU A 42 18.74 -5.49 -5.71
C GLU A 42 19.05 -6.00 -4.28
N GLU A 43 18.82 -5.18 -3.25
CA GLU A 43 19.20 -5.46 -1.85
C GLU A 43 18.03 -5.93 -0.96
N ASN A 44 16.83 -6.10 -1.52
CA ASN A 44 15.64 -6.40 -0.73
C ASN A 44 15.42 -7.89 -0.50
N GLU A 45 14.87 -8.23 0.67
CA GLU A 45 14.49 -9.60 1.04
C GLU A 45 13.29 -10.14 0.25
N TYR A 46 12.54 -9.26 -0.42
CA TYR A 46 11.33 -9.60 -1.17
C TYR A 46 11.56 -9.71 -2.67
N ASN A 47 10.95 -10.71 -3.27
CA ASN A 47 10.91 -10.91 -4.71
C ASN A 47 9.65 -10.29 -5.33
N ILE A 48 9.76 -9.88 -6.58
CA ILE A 48 8.59 -9.46 -7.36
C ILE A 48 7.62 -10.66 -7.48
N GLY A 49 6.35 -10.43 -7.15
CA GLY A 49 5.31 -11.46 -7.11
C GLY A 49 5.06 -12.04 -5.72
N ASP A 50 5.90 -11.73 -4.72
CA ASP A 50 5.63 -12.15 -3.35
C ASP A 50 4.33 -11.54 -2.83
N THR A 51 3.49 -12.38 -2.24
CA THR A 51 2.18 -11.99 -1.70
C THR A 51 2.17 -12.16 -0.18
N SER A 52 1.57 -11.21 0.52
CA SER A 52 1.36 -11.30 1.96
C SER A 52 0.00 -10.76 2.36
N LEU A 53 -0.61 -11.40 3.34
CA LEU A 53 -1.89 -11.02 3.96
C LEU A 53 -1.70 -10.20 5.25
N SER A 54 -0.45 -9.96 5.65
CA SER A 54 -0.09 -9.41 6.95
C SER A 54 0.90 -8.26 6.84
N TRP A 55 0.87 -7.49 5.75
CA TRP A 55 1.59 -6.23 5.68
C TRP A 55 1.07 -5.26 6.75
N LEU A 56 1.94 -4.33 7.16
CA LEU A 56 1.49 -3.13 7.88
C LEU A 56 0.43 -2.41 7.05
N SER A 57 -0.52 -1.76 7.73
CA SER A 57 -1.65 -1.10 7.08
C SER A 57 -1.17 -0.13 6.02
N CYS A 58 -1.66 -0.27 4.78
CA CYS A 58 -1.33 0.63 3.66
C CYS A 58 -1.83 2.08 3.87
N LYS A 59 -2.57 2.32 4.97
CA LYS A 59 -3.02 3.63 5.44
C LYS A 59 -1.98 4.31 6.32
N ASN A 60 -1.00 3.59 6.85
CA ASN A 60 0.04 4.18 7.67
C ASN A 60 1.02 4.95 6.79
N SER A 61 0.95 6.28 6.85
CA SER A 61 1.83 7.17 6.11
C SER A 61 3.28 7.15 6.60
N ASP A 62 3.52 6.63 7.80
CA ASP A 62 4.87 6.53 8.36
C ASP A 62 5.64 5.34 7.76
N ASP A 63 4.92 4.27 7.39
CA ASP A 63 5.50 3.05 6.78
C ASP A 63 5.45 3.08 5.24
N TRP A 64 4.55 3.88 4.66
CA TRP A 64 4.22 3.80 3.25
C TRP A 64 4.09 5.16 2.58
N GLU A 65 4.84 5.36 1.51
CA GLU A 65 4.69 6.50 0.59
C GLU A 65 3.63 6.18 -0.49
N PRO A 66 2.63 7.05 -0.71
CA PRO A 66 1.68 6.89 -1.81
C PRO A 66 2.38 7.10 -3.16
N ILE A 67 2.16 6.17 -4.11
CA ILE A 67 2.66 6.34 -5.48
C ILE A 67 1.56 6.10 -6.51
N ASP A 68 1.68 6.79 -7.64
CA ASP A 68 0.83 6.57 -8.80
C ASP A 68 1.45 5.48 -9.69
N ILE A 69 0.61 4.53 -10.12
CA ILE A 69 1.00 3.51 -11.10
C ILE A 69 0.00 3.50 -12.26
N THR A 70 0.49 3.17 -13.45
CA THR A 70 -0.35 2.91 -14.62
C THR A 70 -0.26 1.43 -14.94
N ILE A 71 -1.42 0.77 -15.05
CA ILE A 71 -1.52 -0.62 -15.49
C ILE A 71 -2.04 -0.61 -16.94
N SER A 72 -1.23 -1.06 -17.87
CA SER A 72 -1.59 -1.19 -19.30
C SER A 72 -1.63 -2.67 -19.71
N GLY A 73 -2.51 -3.00 -20.66
CA GLY A 73 -2.63 -4.32 -21.29
C GLY A 73 -2.61 -4.24 -22.80
#